data_AF-A0AAE4AVW7-F1
#
_entry.id   AF-A0AAE4AVW7-F1
#
_cell.length_a   1.000
_cell.length_b   1.000
_cell.length_c   1.000
_cell.angle_alpha   90.00
_cell.angle_beta   90.00
_cell.angle_gamma   90.00
#
_symmetry.space_group_name_H-M   'P 1'
#
loop_
_entity.id
_entity.type
_entity.pdbx_description
1 polymer ?
#
loop_
_entity_poly.entity_id
_entity_poly.type
_entity_poly.pdbx_seq_one_letter_code
_entity_poly.pdbx_strand_id
1 'polypeptide(L)'
;MVLHATIELPVLAGRCAAALGEELTAYLAGADTVAELDAWRAGAPAPDPARTVVRLAAGTELIRIFAAENLLSHLRHWLREMTDTEDGPLVPARAIRTAGTDIQPIKTVLQAAHFWVTERSRTHPVAA
;
A
#
# COMPACT_ATOMS: atom_id res chain seq x y z
N MET A 1 15.68 -11.41 -15.58
CA MET A 1 14.79 -11.18 -14.42
C MET A 1 14.99 -9.73 -14.01
N VAL A 2 13.91 -8.94 -13.98
CA VAL A 2 13.96 -7.46 -13.99
C VAL A 2 14.72 -6.91 -12.79
N LEU A 3 15.78 -6.14 -13.08
CA LEU A 3 16.50 -5.28 -12.13
C LEU A 3 15.48 -4.34 -11.47
N HIS A 4 15.01 -4.69 -10.26
CA HIS A 4 14.35 -3.72 -9.41
C HIS A 4 15.43 -2.74 -8.99
N ALA A 5 15.52 -1.60 -9.68
CA ALA A 5 16.19 -0.43 -9.15
C ALA A 5 15.71 -0.29 -7.71
N THR A 6 16.63 -0.29 -6.75
CA THR A 6 16.34 -0.11 -5.32
C THR A 6 15.63 1.23 -5.21
N ILE A 7 14.29 1.24 -5.20
CA ILE A 7 13.54 2.48 -5.07
C ILE A 7 13.78 2.94 -3.63
N GLU A 8 14.50 4.04 -3.51
CA GLU A 8 14.87 4.64 -2.24
C GLU A 8 13.63 4.98 -1.42
N LEU A 9 13.70 4.74 -0.11
CA LEU A 9 12.60 4.96 0.85
C LEU A 9 11.94 6.34 0.66
N PRO A 10 12.68 7.47 0.52
CA PRO A 10 12.07 8.78 0.26
C PRO A 10 11.11 8.81 -0.93
N VAL A 11 11.44 8.11 -2.01
CA VAL A 11 10.63 8.07 -3.24
C VAL A 11 9.35 7.28 -3.01
N LEU A 12 9.44 6.11 -2.36
CA LEU A 12 8.27 5.31 -2.02
C LEU A 12 7.34 6.07 -1.06
N ALA A 13 7.91 6.68 -0.02
CA ALA A 13 7.16 7.47 0.95
C ALA A 13 6.44 8.66 0.28
N GLY A 14 7.12 9.38 -0.60
CA GLY A 14 6.52 10.49 -1.35
C GLY A 14 5.37 10.06 -2.27
N ARG A 15 5.52 8.93 -2.98
CA ARG A 15 4.45 8.38 -3.84
C ARG A 15 3.23 7.97 -3.03
N CYS A 16 3.43 7.25 -1.94
CA CYS A 16 2.35 6.84 -1.05
C CYS A 16 1.66 8.06 -0.42
N ALA A 17 2.42 9.04 0.09
CA ALA A 17 1.87 10.26 0.68
C ALA A 17 0.97 11.02 -0.30
N ALA A 18 1.39 11.16 -1.56
CA ALA A 18 0.62 11.84 -2.59
C ALA A 18 -0.74 11.18 -2.89
N ALA A 19 -0.81 9.84 -2.87
CA ALA A 19 -2.05 9.12 -3.20
C ALA A 19 -2.92 8.78 -1.97
N LEU A 20 -2.29 8.50 -0.84
CA LEU A 20 -2.95 7.97 0.37
C LEU A 20 -3.16 9.03 1.46
N GLY A 21 -2.44 10.15 1.37
CA GLY A 21 -2.28 11.13 2.44
C GLY A 21 -1.23 10.70 3.47
N GLU A 22 -0.74 11.67 4.22
CA GLU A 22 0.40 11.51 5.14
C GLU A 22 0.12 10.51 6.25
N GLU A 23 -1.03 10.60 6.93
CA GLU A 23 -1.35 9.75 8.07
C GLU A 23 -1.42 8.26 7.72
N LEU A 24 -2.08 7.92 6.60
CA LEU A 24 -2.18 6.54 6.15
C LEU A 24 -0.82 6.01 5.66
N THR A 25 -0.02 6.87 5.04
CA THR A 25 1.34 6.52 4.63
C THR A 25 2.25 6.27 5.82
N ALA A 26 2.16 7.11 6.86
CA ALA A 26 2.92 6.97 8.11
C ALA A 26 2.55 5.64 8.79
N TYR A 27 1.25 5.37 8.90
CA TYR A 27 0.74 4.13 9.43
C TYR A 27 1.27 2.90 8.67
N LEU A 28 1.16 2.90 7.33
CA LEU A 28 1.65 1.79 6.51
C LEU A 28 3.15 1.60 6.65
N ALA A 29 3.93 2.67 6.61
CA ALA A 29 5.40 2.64 6.73
C ALA A 29 5.86 2.03 8.06
N GLY A 30 5.04 2.15 9.11
CA GLY A 30 5.42 1.79 10.46
C GLY A 30 5.92 2.97 11.29
N ALA A 31 5.74 4.20 10.80
CA ALA A 31 5.93 5.39 11.62
C ALA A 31 4.82 5.47 12.66
N ASP A 32 5.15 6.04 13.82
CA ASP A 32 4.19 6.33 14.88
C ASP A 32 3.66 7.76 14.75
N THR A 33 4.39 8.63 14.02
CA THR A 33 3.95 9.99 13.70
C THR A 33 4.17 10.37 12.24
N VAL A 34 3.43 11.38 11.76
CA VAL A 34 3.69 11.99 10.44
C VAL A 34 5.07 12.66 10.40
N ALA A 35 5.53 13.24 11.50
CA ALA A 35 6.84 13.88 11.58
C ALA A 35 8.00 12.90 11.33
N GLU A 36 7.88 11.66 11.81
CA GLU A 36 8.84 10.59 11.50
C GLU A 36 8.84 10.24 10.02
N LEU A 37 7.65 10.11 9.41
CA LEU A 37 7.54 9.88 7.97
C LEU A 37 8.21 11.02 7.18
N ASP A 38 7.97 12.28 7.57
CA ASP A 38 8.56 13.45 6.92
C ASP A 38 10.09 13.47 7.05
N ALA A 39 10.63 13.09 8.21
CA ALA A 39 12.06 12.92 8.38
C ALA A 39 12.62 11.86 7.43
N TRP A 40 11.93 10.72 7.27
CA TRP A 40 12.38 9.67 6.35
C TRP A 40 12.28 10.08 4.88
N ARG A 41 11.26 10.87 4.52
CA ARG A 41 11.14 11.50 3.19
C ARG A 41 12.26 12.49 2.93
N ALA A 42 12.76 13.17 3.96
CA ALA A 42 13.92 14.06 3.87
C ALA A 42 15.28 13.30 3.88
N GLY A 43 15.25 11.96 3.93
CA GLY A 43 16.45 11.12 3.87
C GLY A 43 16.99 10.69 5.23
N ALA A 44 16.31 10.99 6.34
CA ALA A 44 16.66 10.39 7.62
C ALA A 44 16.42 8.87 7.56
N PRO A 45 17.30 8.05 8.17
CA PRO A 45 17.10 6.60 8.18
C PRO A 45 15.89 6.22 9.04
N ALA A 46 15.08 5.27 8.55
CA ALA A 46 14.08 4.60 9.37
C ALA A 46 14.75 3.59 10.32
N PRO A 47 14.14 3.24 11.47
CA PRO A 47 14.70 2.24 12.39
C PRO A 47 14.91 0.85 11.76
N ASP A 48 14.00 0.46 10.86
CA ASP A 48 14.11 -0.76 10.05
C ASP A 48 13.81 -0.39 8.58
N PRO A 49 14.83 0.05 7.82
CA PRO A 49 14.65 0.52 6.45
C PRO A 49 14.10 -0.57 5.52
N ALA A 50 14.57 -1.82 5.69
CA ALA A 50 14.16 -2.94 4.84
C ALA A 50 12.65 -3.21 4.99
N ARG A 51 12.15 -3.29 6.22
CA ARG A 51 10.72 -3.48 6.49
C ARG A 51 9.88 -2.30 6.02
N THR A 52 10.38 -1.08 6.22
CA THR A 52 9.69 0.15 5.80
C THR A 52 9.55 0.21 4.28
N VAL A 53 10.61 -0.14 3.55
CA VAL A 53 10.60 -0.24 2.08
C VAL A 53 9.60 -1.28 1.60
N VAL A 54 9.56 -2.47 2.20
CA VAL A 54 8.59 -3.53 1.82
C VAL A 54 7.15 -3.05 1.97
N ARG A 55 6.82 -2.41 3.10
CA ARG A 55 5.48 -1.87 3.35
C ARG A 55 5.08 -0.78 2.36
N LEU A 56 5.98 0.16 2.09
CA LEU A 56 5.72 1.25 1.16
C LEU A 56 5.70 0.79 -0.29
N ALA A 57 6.49 -0.23 -0.65
CA ALA A 57 6.42 -0.88 -1.95
C ALA A 57 5.05 -1.54 -2.17
N ALA A 58 4.50 -2.21 -1.15
CA ALA A 58 3.13 -2.73 -1.20
C ALA A 58 2.09 -1.62 -1.42
N GLY A 59 2.22 -0.49 -0.71
CA GLY A 59 1.37 0.68 -0.93
C GLY A 59 1.47 1.23 -2.36
N THR A 60 2.67 1.30 -2.91
CA THR A 60 2.90 1.73 -4.31
C THR A 60 2.26 0.77 -5.32
N GLU A 61 2.33 -0.53 -5.06
CA GLU A 61 1.70 -1.53 -5.91
C GLU A 61 0.17 -1.46 -5.87
N LEU A 62 -0.42 -1.24 -4.69
CA LEU A 62 -1.85 -1.00 -4.55
C LEU A 62 -2.32 0.25 -5.30
N ILE A 63 -1.54 1.33 -5.24
CA ILE A 63 -1.80 2.55 -6.04
C ILE A 63 -1.84 2.19 -7.52
N ARG A 64 -0.88 1.39 -8.01
CA ARG A 64 -0.84 0.94 -9.40
C ARG A 64 -2.08 0.11 -9.78
N ILE A 65 -2.49 -0.84 -8.93
CA ILE A 65 -3.65 -1.71 -9.15
C ILE A 65 -4.94 -0.88 -9.26
N PHE A 66 -5.19 0.01 -8.29
CA PHE A 66 -6.41 0.83 -8.28
C PHE A 66 -6.41 1.90 -9.39
N ALA A 67 -5.24 2.49 -9.70
CA ALA A 67 -5.14 3.47 -10.78
C ALA A 67 -5.38 2.85 -12.16
N ALA A 68 -4.93 1.61 -12.39
CA ALA A 68 -5.14 0.91 -13.67
C ALA A 68 -6.63 0.75 -14.03
N GLU A 69 -7.49 0.66 -13.01
CA GLU A 69 -8.95 0.51 -13.15
C GLU A 69 -9.71 1.83 -12.94
N ASN A 70 -9.02 2.98 -12.86
CA ASN A 70 -9.61 4.29 -12.53
C ASN A 70 -10.34 4.35 -11.18
N LEU A 71 -9.96 3.49 -10.22
CA LEU A 71 -10.58 3.38 -8.90
C LEU A 71 -9.70 3.98 -7.78
N LEU A 72 -8.66 4.77 -8.11
CA LEU A 72 -7.70 5.29 -7.12
C LEU A 72 -8.36 6.05 -5.96
N SER A 73 -9.48 6.74 -6.20
CA SER A 73 -10.26 7.43 -5.15
C SER A 73 -10.78 6.49 -4.05
N HIS A 74 -10.99 5.21 -4.35
CA HIS A 74 -11.47 4.20 -3.41
C HIS A 74 -10.36 3.59 -2.54
N LEU A 75 -9.10 3.66 -2.99
CA LEU A 75 -7.99 2.94 -2.34
C LEU A 75 -7.83 3.31 -0.86
N ARG A 76 -7.93 4.59 -0.52
CA ARG A 76 -7.79 5.07 0.87
C ARG A 76 -8.85 4.49 1.80
N HIS A 77 -10.07 4.35 1.28
CA HIS A 77 -11.19 3.80 2.03
C HIS A 77 -11.01 2.29 2.17
N TRP A 78 -10.79 1.60 1.06
CA TRP A 78 -10.58 0.15 1.02
C TRP A 78 -9.45 -0.33 1.93
N LEU A 79 -8.34 0.42 2.01
CA LEU A 79 -7.22 0.11 2.90
C LEU A 79 -7.61 0.05 4.39
N ARG A 80 -8.69 0.72 4.78
CA ARG A 80 -9.16 0.87 6.17
C ARG A 80 -10.35 -0.03 6.48
N GLU A 81 -10.98 -0.63 5.48
CA GLU A 81 -12.15 -1.48 5.64
C GLU A 81 -11.77 -2.93 5.93
N MET A 82 -12.72 -3.68 6.49
CA MET A 82 -12.61 -5.13 6.57
C MET A 82 -12.89 -5.71 5.19
N THR A 83 -11.95 -6.51 4.70
CA THR A 83 -12.02 -7.17 3.39
C THR A 83 -11.98 -8.68 3.61
N ASP A 84 -12.97 -9.39 3.07
CA ASP A 84 -12.98 -10.84 3.08
C ASP A 84 -11.94 -11.38 2.09
N THR A 85 -11.16 -12.35 2.55
CA THR A 85 -10.17 -13.08 1.75
C THR A 85 -10.34 -14.58 1.95
N GLU A 86 -9.67 -15.39 1.13
CA GLU A 86 -9.69 -16.86 1.28
C GLU A 86 -9.18 -17.31 2.67
N ASP A 87 -8.23 -16.57 3.24
CA ASP A 87 -7.64 -16.83 4.56
C ASP A 87 -8.46 -16.21 5.72
N GLY A 88 -9.59 -15.57 5.41
CA GLY A 88 -10.48 -14.89 6.35
C GLY A 88 -10.47 -13.36 6.22
N PRO A 89 -11.29 -12.66 7.03
CA PRO A 89 -11.40 -11.21 6.97
C PRO A 89 -10.15 -10.52 7.52
N LEU A 90 -9.68 -9.48 6.83
CA LEU A 90 -8.55 -8.65 7.26
C LEU A 90 -8.78 -7.17 6.95
N VAL A 91 -8.08 -6.30 7.67
CA VAL A 91 -7.96 -4.87 7.29
C VAL A 91 -6.66 -4.68 6.52
N PRO A 92 -6.68 -4.30 5.23
CA PRO A 92 -5.48 -4.31 4.39
C PRO A 92 -4.30 -3.50 4.94
N ALA A 93 -4.55 -2.28 5.43
CA ALA A 93 -3.49 -1.46 5.99
C ALA A 93 -2.86 -2.10 7.24
N ARG A 94 -3.68 -2.73 8.09
CA ARG A 94 -3.20 -3.43 9.28
C ARG A 94 -2.34 -4.62 8.88
N ALA A 95 -2.80 -5.44 7.93
CA ALA A 95 -2.07 -6.60 7.43
C ALA A 95 -0.70 -6.22 6.88
N ILE A 96 -0.61 -5.14 6.08
CA ILE A 96 0.67 -4.60 5.59
C ILE A 96 1.56 -4.15 6.75
N ARG A 97 1.02 -3.36 7.70
CA ARG A 97 1.81 -2.88 8.84
C ARG A 97 2.36 -4.04 9.67
N THR A 98 1.58 -5.10 9.88
CA THR A 98 1.97 -6.24 10.73
C THR A 98 2.78 -7.31 10.02
N ALA A 99 2.90 -7.26 8.70
CA ALA A 99 3.56 -8.30 7.89
C ALA A 99 5.01 -8.61 8.33
N GLY A 100 5.70 -7.67 9.00
CA GLY A 100 7.08 -7.88 9.43
C GLY A 100 7.97 -8.14 8.22
N THR A 101 8.75 -9.22 8.25
CA THR A 101 9.52 -9.72 7.09
C THR A 101 8.76 -10.78 6.29
N ASP A 102 7.59 -11.22 6.76
CA ASP A 102 6.75 -12.16 6.02
C ASP A 102 6.01 -11.42 4.91
N ILE A 103 6.19 -11.89 3.68
CA ILE A 103 5.54 -11.28 2.51
C ILE A 103 4.13 -11.83 2.28
N GLN A 104 3.75 -12.92 2.95
CA GLN A 104 2.48 -13.59 2.71
C GLN A 104 1.27 -12.67 2.98
N PRO A 105 1.20 -11.91 4.10
CA PRO A 105 0.08 -10.98 4.32
C PRO A 105 -0.02 -9.90 3.23
N ILE A 106 1.12 -9.45 2.71
CA ILE A 106 1.15 -8.48 1.60
C ILE A 106 0.61 -9.12 0.32
N LYS A 107 0.98 -10.37 0.02
CA LYS A 107 0.45 -11.10 -1.15
C LYS A 107 -1.07 -11.27 -1.06
N THR A 108 -1.58 -11.67 0.09
CA THR A 108 -3.03 -11.81 0.31
C THR A 108 -3.75 -10.47 0.09
N VAL A 109 -3.18 -9.36 0.58
CA VAL A 109 -3.72 -8.00 0.34
C VAL A 109 -3.70 -7.64 -1.14
N LEU A 110 -2.62 -7.91 -1.86
CA LEU A 110 -2.53 -7.61 -3.31
C LEU A 110 -3.51 -8.46 -4.13
N GLN A 111 -3.70 -9.73 -3.77
CA GLN A 111 -4.71 -10.59 -4.40
C GLN A 111 -6.13 -10.08 -4.15
N ALA A 112 -6.44 -9.70 -2.90
CA ALA A 112 -7.73 -9.12 -2.54
C ALA A 112 -7.99 -7.80 -3.29
N ALA A 113 -6.96 -6.96 -3.47
CA ALA A 113 -7.06 -5.74 -4.27
C ALA A 113 -7.42 -6.05 -5.73
N HIS A 114 -6.73 -7.00 -6.36
CA HIS A 114 -7.02 -7.42 -7.73
C HIS A 114 -8.44 -7.94 -7.89
N PHE A 115 -8.91 -8.77 -6.95
CA PHE A 115 -10.27 -9.27 -6.95
C PHE A 115 -11.28 -8.12 -6.84
N TRP A 116 -11.10 -7.25 -5.85
CA TRP A 116 -12.00 -6.13 -5.58
C TRP A 116 -12.13 -5.17 -6.77
N VAL A 117 -11.02 -4.78 -7.40
CA VAL A 117 -11.07 -3.87 -8.56
C VAL A 117 -11.71 -4.55 -9.77
N THR A 118 -11.46 -5.85 -9.98
CA THR A 118 -12.06 -6.63 -11.08
C THR A 118 -13.58 -6.74 -10.93
N GLU A 119 -14.09 -7.00 -9.73
CA GLU A 119 -15.52 -7.06 -9.47
C GLU A 119 -16.22 -5.71 -9.67
N ARG A 120 -15.57 -4.61 -9.25
CA ARG A 120 -16.10 -3.25 -9.45
C ARG A 120 -16.11 -2.84 -10.92
N SER A 121 -15.06 -3.14 -11.68
CA SER A 121 -15.02 -2.86 -13.12
C SER A 121 -16.06 -3.67 -13.90
N ARG A 122 -16.42 -4.88 -13.45
CA ARG A 122 -17.50 -5.68 -14.05
C ARG A 122 -18.90 -5.13 -13.76
N THR A 123 -19.11 -4.59 -12.57
CA THR A 123 -20.42 -4.06 -12.14
C THR A 123 -20.70 -2.65 -12.64
N HIS A 124 -19.65 -1.89 -12.96
CA HIS A 124 -19.72 -0.57 -13.58
C HIS A 124 -18.78 -0.49 -14.80
N PRO A 125 -19.16 -1.08 -15.95
CA PRO A 125 -18.33 -0.97 -17.14
C PRO A 125 -18.20 0.50 -17.54
N VAL A 126 -16.95 0.97 -17.65
CA VAL A 126 -16.66 2.28 -18.22
C VAL A 126 -17.14 2.24 -19.67
N ALA A 127 -18.16 3.03 -20.01
CA ALA A 127 -18.63 3.15 -21.37
C ALA A 127 -17.47 3.59 -22.27
N ALA A 128 -17.16 2.76 -23.28
CA ALA A 128 -16.19 3.07 -24.32
C ALA A 128 -16.69 4.17 -25.26
#